data_AF-A0A101TAX2-F1
#
_entry.id   AF-A0A101TAX2-F1
#
_cell.length_a   1.000
_cell.length_b   1.000
_cell.length_c   1.000
_cell.angle_alpha   90.00
_cell.angle_beta   90.00
_cell.angle_gamma   90.00
#
_symmetry.space_group_name_H-M   'P 1'
#
loop_
_entity.id
_entity.type
_entity.pdbx_description
1 polymer ?
#
loop_
_entity_poly.entity_id
_entity_poly.type
_entity_poly.pdbx_seq_one_letter_code
_entity_poly.pdbx_strand_id
1 'polypeptide(L)'
;MRLLNDLALTRNNAARREKTGTTCSGVMSRASAIEWELRLPGQPLLTVHDNHWANGERDVVLFKPTVVPEMPAALSNLHNRLRSGISATERRGELRIMVFPTYVDKHERPRVKKSLTTADLADRVGLARLRELTARKGVSLGPAFDRPNLPLVDLDDPQHEKPLQHALVFPAVDDETPVVAFTYFKIVPVLRHVDWLSPDDD
;
A
#
# COMPACT_ATOMS: atom_id res chain seq x y z
N MET A 1 2.29 7.02 -14.08
CA MET A 1 3.22 5.88 -14.07
C MET A 1 2.44 4.60 -14.37
N ARG A 2 2.92 3.75 -15.26
CA ARG A 2 2.37 2.40 -15.45
C ARG A 2 2.92 1.53 -14.32
N LEU A 3 2.04 0.91 -13.52
CA LEU A 3 2.45 0.13 -12.36
C LEU A 3 2.54 -1.37 -12.65
N LEU A 4 1.60 -1.88 -13.45
CA LEU A 4 1.52 -3.28 -13.80
C LEU A 4 0.54 -3.51 -14.93
N ASN A 5 0.86 -4.33 -15.93
CA ASN A 5 -0.04 -4.61 -17.05
C ASN A 5 -0.65 -3.28 -17.52
N ASP A 6 -1.98 -3.12 -17.52
CA ASP A 6 -2.63 -1.85 -17.89
C ASP A 6 -3.05 -0.96 -16.72
N LEU A 7 -2.62 -1.29 -15.50
CA LEU A 7 -2.84 -0.49 -14.31
C LEU A 7 -1.92 0.73 -14.30
N ALA A 8 -2.50 1.91 -14.40
CA ALA A 8 -1.79 3.18 -14.35
C ALA A 8 -2.13 3.94 -13.07
N LEU A 9 -1.10 4.43 -12.38
CA LEU A 9 -1.23 5.33 -11.23
C LEU A 9 -0.75 6.73 -11.63
N THR A 10 -1.60 7.73 -11.43
CA THR A 10 -1.29 9.13 -11.74
C THR A 10 -1.68 10.02 -10.57
N ARG A 11 -0.78 10.90 -10.16
CA ARG A 11 -1.10 11.96 -9.19
C ARG A 11 -2.11 12.91 -9.83
N ASN A 12 -3.22 13.18 -9.14
CA ASN A 12 -4.13 14.23 -9.55
C ASN A 12 -3.56 15.57 -9.08
N ASN A 13 -3.26 16.46 -10.02
CA ASN A 13 -2.66 17.78 -9.77
C ASN A 13 -3.70 18.85 -9.37
N ALA A 14 -4.96 18.49 -9.19
CA ALA A 14 -5.97 19.38 -8.64
C ALA A 14 -5.63 19.80 -7.19
N ALA A 15 -6.35 20.80 -6.70
CA ALA A 15 -6.22 21.24 -5.32
C ALA A 15 -6.43 20.07 -4.34
N ARG A 16 -5.62 20.03 -3.29
CA ARG A 16 -5.74 19.02 -2.22
C ARG A 16 -7.16 19.01 -1.67
N ARG A 17 -7.66 17.82 -1.36
CA ARG A 17 -9.01 17.67 -0.81
C ARG A 17 -9.00 17.72 0.70
N GLU A 18 -9.59 18.77 1.24
CA GLU A 18 -9.83 18.90 2.67
C GLU A 18 -10.95 17.97 3.12
N LYS A 19 -10.73 17.27 4.23
CA LYS A 19 -11.73 16.39 4.84
C LYS A 19 -11.55 16.31 6.36
N THR A 20 -12.57 15.81 7.05
CA THR A 20 -12.53 15.49 8.49
C THR A 20 -12.72 13.99 8.66
N GLY A 21 -12.01 13.38 9.61
CA GLY A 21 -12.12 11.95 9.88
C GLY A 21 -11.27 11.50 11.06
N THR A 22 -11.37 10.22 11.39
CA THR A 22 -10.55 9.59 12.43
C THR A 22 -9.22 9.16 11.84
N THR A 23 -8.10 9.46 12.49
CA THR A 23 -6.76 9.03 12.11
C THR A 23 -6.51 7.55 12.44
N CYS A 24 -5.31 7.04 12.13
CA CYS A 24 -4.95 5.65 12.43
C CYS A 24 -4.85 5.38 13.94
N SER A 25 -4.56 6.41 14.76
CA SER A 25 -4.57 6.32 16.23
C SER A 25 -5.96 6.41 16.87
N GLY A 26 -7.02 6.62 16.08
CA GLY A 26 -8.38 6.76 16.61
C GLY A 26 -8.77 8.19 16.98
N VAL A 27 -7.95 9.19 16.66
CA VAL A 27 -8.19 10.60 17.00
C VAL A 27 -8.94 11.30 15.86
N MET A 28 -9.96 12.10 16.20
CA MET A 28 -10.62 12.95 15.21
C MET A 28 -9.71 14.10 14.78
N SER A 29 -9.52 14.29 13.47
CA SER A 29 -8.67 15.35 12.92
C SER A 29 -9.14 15.80 11.53
N ARG A 30 -8.58 16.92 11.06
CA ARG A 30 -8.70 17.38 9.67
C ARG A 30 -7.55 16.81 8.85
N ALA A 31 -7.80 16.48 7.59
CA ALA A 31 -6.79 16.03 6.65
C ALA A 31 -6.85 16.79 5.34
N SER A 32 -5.66 17.05 4.79
CA SER A 32 -5.48 17.43 3.40
C SER A 32 -5.05 16.18 2.63
N ALA A 33 -5.90 15.72 1.71
CA ALA A 33 -5.65 14.52 0.92
C ALA A 33 -5.02 14.88 -0.43
N ILE A 34 -3.91 14.23 -0.75
CA ILE A 34 -3.35 14.19 -2.09
C ILE A 34 -4.02 13.01 -2.81
N GLU A 35 -4.72 13.31 -3.91
CA GLU A 35 -5.46 12.31 -4.67
C GLU A 35 -4.56 11.66 -5.72
N TRP A 36 -4.62 10.34 -5.77
CA TRP A 36 -3.97 9.53 -6.79
C TRP A 36 -5.03 8.71 -7.51
N GLU A 37 -5.00 8.78 -8.82
CA GLU A 37 -5.92 8.08 -9.71
C GLU A 37 -5.30 6.77 -10.15
N LEU A 38 -6.02 5.68 -9.90
CA LEU A 38 -5.68 4.34 -10.32
C LEU A 38 -6.64 3.93 -11.43
N ARG A 39 -6.11 3.84 -12.65
CA ARG A 39 -6.86 3.60 -13.89
C ARG A 39 -6.55 2.23 -14.44
N LEU A 40 -7.59 1.53 -14.86
CA LEU A 40 -7.53 0.25 -15.54
C LEU A 40 -8.55 0.27 -16.69
N PRO A 41 -8.19 -0.15 -17.92
CA PRO A 41 -9.09 -0.12 -19.06
C PRO A 41 -10.41 -0.86 -18.79
N GLY A 42 -11.53 -0.25 -19.19
CA GLY A 42 -12.86 -0.84 -19.05
C GLY A 42 -13.42 -0.87 -17.62
N GLN A 43 -12.65 -0.44 -16.60
CA GLN A 43 -13.08 -0.44 -15.20
C GLN A 43 -13.33 0.97 -14.66
N PRO A 44 -14.16 1.12 -13.61
CA PRO A 44 -14.33 2.39 -12.90
C PRO A 44 -13.01 2.92 -12.33
N LEU A 45 -12.87 4.25 -12.31
CA LEU A 45 -11.74 4.93 -11.69
C LEU A 45 -11.69 4.65 -10.18
N LEU A 46 -10.52 4.24 -9.70
CA LEU A 46 -10.24 4.10 -8.27
C LEU A 46 -9.39 5.27 -7.80
N THR A 47 -9.71 5.83 -6.63
CA THR A 47 -8.95 6.95 -6.05
C THR A 47 -8.27 6.51 -4.76
N VAL A 48 -6.96 6.71 -4.68
CA VAL A 48 -6.16 6.52 -3.48
C VAL A 48 -5.91 7.88 -2.85
N HIS A 49 -6.21 8.02 -1.57
CA HIS A 49 -5.90 9.23 -0.82
C HIS A 49 -4.66 8.99 0.04
N ASP A 50 -3.64 9.82 -0.18
CA ASP A 50 -2.54 10.01 0.74
C ASP A 50 -2.90 11.20 1.66
N ASN A 51 -3.30 10.88 2.88
CA ASN A 51 -3.86 11.81 3.85
C ASN A 51 -2.76 12.37 4.75
N HIS A 52 -2.63 13.68 4.77
CA HIS A 52 -1.82 14.40 5.74
C HIS A 52 -2.74 15.01 6.79
N TRP A 53 -2.72 14.47 8.01
CA TRP A 53 -3.59 14.90 9.10
C TRP A 53 -2.98 16.07 9.87
N ALA A 54 -3.84 16.97 10.36
CA ALA A 54 -3.43 18.14 11.13
C ALA A 54 -2.76 17.80 12.47
N ASN A 55 -2.96 16.57 12.98
CA ASN A 55 -2.27 16.09 14.18
C ASN A 55 -0.88 15.50 13.88
N GLY A 56 -0.42 15.57 12.63
CA GLY A 56 0.89 15.07 12.19
C GLY A 56 0.89 13.62 11.71
N GLU A 57 -0.22 12.88 11.84
CA GLU A 57 -0.32 11.54 11.26
C GLU A 57 -0.41 11.60 9.73
N ARG A 58 0.02 10.52 9.07
CA ARG A 58 -0.15 10.32 7.63
C ARG A 58 -0.65 8.91 7.38
N ASP A 59 -1.61 8.75 6.47
CA ASP A 59 -2.06 7.42 6.05
C ASP A 59 -2.48 7.37 4.58
N VAL A 60 -2.39 6.18 3.99
CA VAL A 60 -2.86 5.91 2.64
C VAL A 60 -4.08 5.00 2.68
N VAL A 61 -5.10 5.30 1.88
CA VAL A 61 -6.35 4.56 1.82
C VAL A 61 -6.99 4.59 0.43
N LEU A 62 -7.66 3.50 0.05
CA LEU A 62 -8.56 3.50 -1.11
C LEU A 62 -9.84 4.26 -0.74
N PHE A 63 -10.04 5.45 -1.31
CA PHE A 63 -11.13 6.36 -0.96
C PHE A 63 -12.48 5.88 -1.49
N LYS A 64 -13.50 5.88 -0.63
CA LYS A 64 -14.89 5.60 -1.04
C LYS A 64 -15.55 6.87 -1.62
N PRO A 65 -15.90 6.92 -2.91
CA PRO A 65 -16.66 8.04 -3.46
C PRO A 65 -18.08 8.09 -2.86
N THR A 66 -18.70 9.28 -2.89
CA THR A 66 -20.08 9.48 -2.41
C THR A 66 -21.08 8.59 -3.15
N VAL A 67 -20.89 8.47 -4.46
CA VAL A 67 -21.61 7.53 -5.32
C VAL A 67 -20.62 6.45 -5.72
N VAL A 68 -20.79 5.25 -5.17
CA VAL A 68 -19.95 4.10 -5.51
C VAL A 68 -20.52 3.47 -6.78
N PRO A 69 -19.73 3.35 -7.86
CA PRO A 69 -20.19 2.64 -9.04
C PRO A 69 -20.45 1.17 -8.70
N GLU A 70 -21.24 0.49 -9.52
CA GLU A 70 -21.38 -0.97 -9.39
C GLU A 70 -20.00 -1.62 -9.47
N MET A 71 -19.66 -2.41 -8.45
CA MET A 71 -18.34 -3.03 -8.34
C MET A 71 -18.40 -4.32 -7.52
N PRO A 72 -17.43 -5.24 -7.71
CA PRO A 72 -17.33 -6.46 -6.92
C PRO A 72 -17.29 -6.21 -5.41
N ALA A 73 -17.85 -7.15 -4.64
CA ALA A 73 -17.99 -7.03 -3.19
C ALA A 73 -16.64 -6.86 -2.48
N ALA A 74 -15.59 -7.59 -2.88
CA ALA A 74 -14.27 -7.45 -2.29
C ALA A 74 -13.68 -6.04 -2.41
N LEU A 75 -13.85 -5.39 -3.58
CA LEU A 75 -13.36 -4.04 -3.82
C LEU A 75 -14.19 -3.00 -3.05
N SER A 76 -15.52 -3.14 -3.06
CA SER A 76 -16.44 -2.33 -2.24
C SER A 76 -16.08 -2.42 -0.75
N ASN A 77 -15.72 -3.62 -0.27
CA ASN A 77 -15.31 -3.89 1.10
C ASN A 77 -13.88 -3.40 1.43
N LEU A 78 -13.06 -3.04 0.44
CA LEU A 78 -11.73 -2.46 0.66
C LEU A 78 -11.82 -0.94 0.91
N HIS A 79 -12.77 -0.25 0.28
CA HIS A 79 -12.93 1.19 0.38
C HIS A 79 -13.02 1.70 1.83
N ASN A 80 -12.22 2.73 2.13
CA ASN A 80 -12.05 3.34 3.45
C ASN A 80 -11.62 2.37 4.58
N ARG A 81 -11.20 1.15 4.24
CA ARG A 81 -10.72 0.11 5.16
C ARG A 81 -9.25 -0.23 4.89
N LEU A 82 -8.64 -0.94 5.83
CA LEU A 82 -7.24 -1.41 5.75
C LEU A 82 -6.23 -0.30 5.40
N ARG A 83 -6.45 0.90 5.96
CA ARG A 83 -5.55 2.05 5.82
C ARG A 83 -4.14 1.66 6.22
N SER A 84 -3.14 2.20 5.52
CA SER A 84 -1.74 2.03 5.89
C SER A 84 -1.23 3.32 6.50
N GLY A 85 -1.03 3.30 7.83
CA GLY A 85 -0.37 4.39 8.54
C GLY A 85 1.10 4.51 8.13
N ILE A 86 1.56 5.74 8.02
CA ILE A 86 2.95 6.11 7.76
C ILE A 86 3.49 6.74 9.02
N SER A 87 4.64 6.27 9.48
CA SER A 87 5.27 6.73 10.72
C SER A 87 6.71 7.15 10.47
N ALA A 88 7.22 8.09 11.26
CA ALA A 88 8.64 8.39 11.27
C ALA A 88 9.45 7.16 11.74
N THR A 89 10.66 7.04 11.22
CA THR A 89 11.67 6.13 11.78
C THR A 89 12.53 6.87 12.81
N GLU A 90 13.51 6.19 13.40
CA GLU A 90 14.51 6.82 14.28
C GLU A 90 15.44 7.76 13.51
N ARG A 91 15.60 7.57 12.20
CA ARG A 91 16.42 8.41 11.34
C ARG A 91 15.61 9.62 10.86
N ARG A 92 16.15 10.81 11.10
CA ARG A 92 15.52 12.06 10.67
C ARG A 92 15.37 12.10 9.16
N GLY A 93 14.16 12.42 8.70
CA GLY A 93 13.87 12.53 7.26
C GLY A 93 13.53 11.19 6.59
N GLU A 94 13.41 10.10 7.34
CA GLU A 94 12.93 8.82 6.86
C GLU A 94 11.55 8.48 7.45
N LEU A 95 10.67 7.98 6.62
CA LEU A 95 9.37 7.46 6.99
C LEU A 95 9.32 5.96 6.72
N ARG A 96 8.40 5.27 7.39
CA ARG A 96 8.09 3.86 7.12
C ARG A 96 6.61 3.62 6.89
N ILE A 97 6.32 2.67 6.01
CA ILE A 97 5.00 2.08 5.78
C ILE A 97 5.08 0.57 5.95
N MET A 98 4.13 0.00 6.70
CA MET A 98 4.08 -1.44 6.94
C MET A 98 3.66 -2.19 5.68
N VAL A 99 4.42 -3.24 5.35
CA VAL A 99 4.18 -4.09 4.20
C VAL A 99 3.30 -5.26 4.63
N PHE A 100 1.99 -5.05 4.55
CA PHE A 100 1.00 -6.05 4.92
C PHE A 100 0.15 -6.43 3.71
N PRO A 101 0.54 -7.46 2.92
CA PRO A 101 -0.21 -7.90 1.77
C PRO A 101 -1.65 -8.26 2.13
N THR A 102 -2.58 -7.79 1.30
CA THR A 102 -4.00 -8.12 1.39
C THR A 102 -4.27 -9.48 0.79
N TYR A 103 -5.26 -10.19 1.34
CA TYR A 103 -5.92 -11.33 0.71
C TYR A 103 -7.42 -11.21 0.95
N VAL A 104 -8.25 -11.82 0.10
CA VAL A 104 -9.71 -11.82 0.27
C VAL A 104 -10.13 -13.12 0.95
N ASP A 105 -10.94 -13.03 2.01
CA ASP A 105 -11.48 -14.22 2.67
C ASP A 105 -12.72 -14.77 1.94
N LYS A 106 -13.20 -15.95 2.36
CA LYS A 106 -14.38 -16.62 1.78
C LYS A 106 -15.70 -15.82 1.82
N HIS A 107 -15.70 -14.65 2.47
CA HIS A 107 -16.86 -13.76 2.59
C HIS A 107 -16.65 -12.45 1.83
N GLU A 108 -15.75 -12.43 0.85
CA GLU A 108 -15.43 -11.24 0.06
C GLU A 108 -14.91 -10.09 0.92
N ARG A 109 -14.26 -10.39 2.06
CA ARG A 109 -13.69 -9.37 2.94
C ARG A 109 -12.18 -9.33 2.79
N PRO A 110 -11.61 -8.19 2.36
CA PRO A 110 -10.17 -7.97 2.42
C PRO A 110 -9.64 -8.11 3.85
N ARG A 111 -8.57 -8.88 4.00
CA ARG A 111 -7.79 -9.13 5.21
C ARG A 111 -6.31 -8.89 4.93
N VAL A 112 -5.50 -8.83 5.97
CA VAL A 112 -4.07 -8.58 5.84
C VAL A 112 -3.27 -9.72 6.46
N LYS A 113 -2.19 -10.12 5.80
CA LYS A 113 -1.18 -10.99 6.39
C LYS A 113 -0.07 -10.11 6.95
N LYS A 114 0.11 -10.11 8.27
CA LYS A 114 1.04 -9.20 8.96
C LYS A 114 2.46 -9.75 9.09
N SER A 115 2.61 -11.07 9.09
CA SER A 115 3.89 -11.74 9.27
C SER A 115 4.05 -12.79 8.17
N LEU A 116 5.17 -12.70 7.45
CA LEU A 116 5.54 -13.52 6.31
C LEU A 116 7.04 -13.76 6.34
N THR A 117 7.51 -14.84 5.71
CA THR A 117 8.92 -14.92 5.32
C THR A 117 9.18 -13.94 4.17
N THR A 118 10.45 -13.66 3.86
CA THR A 118 10.76 -12.78 2.72
C THR A 118 10.42 -13.46 1.40
N ALA A 119 10.61 -14.79 1.32
CA ALA A 119 10.13 -15.61 0.21
C ALA A 119 8.61 -15.55 0.04
N ASP A 120 7.82 -15.79 1.09
CA ASP A 120 6.35 -15.72 1.00
C ASP A 120 5.84 -14.33 0.61
N LEU A 121 6.55 -13.28 1.02
CA LEU A 121 6.23 -11.91 0.63
C LEU A 121 6.50 -11.71 -0.86
N ALA A 122 7.66 -12.18 -1.35
CA ALA A 122 8.03 -12.13 -2.76
C ALA A 122 7.05 -12.93 -3.63
N ASP A 123 6.64 -14.12 -3.22
CA ASP A 123 5.67 -14.94 -3.96
C ASP A 123 4.30 -14.26 -4.08
N ARG A 124 3.84 -13.62 -3.00
CA ARG A 124 2.52 -12.96 -2.99
C ARG A 124 2.47 -11.69 -3.82
N VAL A 125 3.57 -10.94 -3.81
CA VAL A 125 3.60 -9.57 -4.37
C VAL A 125 4.28 -9.55 -5.74
N GLY A 126 5.14 -10.52 -6.02
CA GLY A 126 6.04 -10.57 -7.17
C GLY A 126 7.41 -10.02 -6.80
N LEU A 127 8.45 -10.85 -6.95
CA LEU A 127 9.82 -10.47 -6.64
C LEU A 127 10.30 -9.26 -7.45
N ALA A 128 9.96 -9.23 -8.75
CA ALA A 128 10.30 -8.11 -9.64
C ALA A 128 9.76 -6.77 -9.11
N ARG A 129 8.55 -6.76 -8.53
CA ARG A 129 7.93 -5.53 -8.00
C ARG A 129 8.56 -5.07 -6.70
N LEU A 130 8.94 -6.02 -5.84
CA LEU A 130 9.70 -5.69 -4.64
C LEU A 130 11.03 -5.05 -5.03
N ARG A 131 11.72 -5.60 -6.03
CA ARG A 131 12.96 -5.03 -6.58
C ARG A 131 12.74 -3.65 -7.21
N GLU A 132 11.67 -3.46 -7.97
CA GLU A 132 11.33 -2.14 -8.54
C GLU A 132 11.11 -1.11 -7.43
N LEU A 133 10.36 -1.47 -6.39
CA LEU A 133 10.14 -0.60 -5.23
C LEU A 133 11.45 -0.24 -4.53
N THR A 134 12.33 -1.22 -4.25
CA THR A 134 13.59 -0.98 -3.54
C THR A 134 14.69 -0.39 -4.41
N ALA A 135 14.56 -0.43 -5.74
CA ALA A 135 15.45 0.29 -6.65
C ALA A 135 15.24 1.80 -6.61
N ARG A 136 14.11 2.28 -6.09
CA ARG A 136 13.82 3.71 -5.93
C ARG A 136 14.80 4.33 -4.92
N LYS A 137 15.27 5.54 -5.22
CA LYS A 137 16.34 6.20 -4.45
C LYS A 137 15.94 6.36 -2.97
N GLY A 138 16.74 5.77 -2.08
CA GLY A 138 16.54 5.86 -0.63
C GLY A 138 15.41 4.98 -0.10
N VAL A 139 14.86 4.08 -0.93
CA VAL A 139 13.84 3.12 -0.50
C VAL A 139 14.50 1.80 -0.15
N SER A 140 14.17 1.24 1.00
CA SER A 140 14.67 -0.06 1.44
C SER A 140 13.56 -0.89 2.08
N LEU A 141 13.57 -2.19 1.82
CA LEU A 141 12.72 -3.16 2.51
C LEU A 141 13.51 -3.77 3.67
N GLY A 142 12.90 -3.84 4.84
CA GLY A 142 13.53 -4.43 6.01
C GLY A 142 12.53 -4.93 7.05
N PRO A 143 13.02 -5.51 8.15
CA PRO A 143 12.17 -5.79 9.28
C PRO A 143 11.59 -4.49 9.86
N ALA A 144 10.30 -4.51 10.17
CA ALA A 144 9.59 -3.32 10.63
C ALA A 144 9.99 -2.87 12.04
N PHE A 145 10.49 -3.80 12.85
CA PHE A 145 10.94 -3.57 14.21
C PHE A 145 12.35 -4.07 14.35
N ASP A 146 13.18 -3.30 15.03
CA ASP A 146 14.50 -3.77 15.45
C ASP A 146 14.33 -4.77 16.60
N ARG A 147 14.71 -6.02 16.36
CA ARG A 147 14.75 -7.07 17.36
C ARG A 147 16.00 -7.92 17.14
N PRO A 148 16.61 -8.45 18.21
CA PRO A 148 17.72 -9.36 18.05
C PRO A 148 17.31 -10.58 17.22
N ASN A 149 18.23 -11.07 16.39
CA ASN A 149 18.08 -12.32 15.62
C ASN A 149 16.90 -12.31 14.63
N LEU A 150 16.62 -11.17 14.00
CA LEU A 150 15.78 -11.14 12.80
C LEU A 150 16.63 -11.51 11.58
N PRO A 151 16.09 -12.34 10.66
CA PRO A 151 16.82 -12.69 9.46
C PRO A 151 16.97 -11.44 8.58
N LEU A 152 18.02 -11.43 7.76
CA LEU A 152 18.23 -10.39 6.78
C LEU A 152 17.07 -10.40 5.77
N VAL A 153 16.63 -9.20 5.37
CA VAL A 153 15.69 -9.05 4.26
C VAL A 153 16.52 -8.79 3.01
N ASP A 154 16.81 -9.86 2.31
CA ASP A 154 17.50 -9.85 1.02
C ASP A 154 16.51 -10.28 -0.08
N LEU A 155 16.44 -9.54 -1.18
CA LEU A 155 15.59 -9.87 -2.33
C LEU A 155 16.34 -10.72 -3.36
N ASP A 156 17.66 -10.80 -3.29
CA ASP A 156 18.46 -11.69 -4.14
C ASP A 156 18.56 -13.10 -3.55
N ASP A 157 18.45 -13.23 -2.23
CA ASP A 157 18.28 -14.50 -1.52
C ASP A 157 17.14 -14.42 -0.47
N PRO A 158 15.86 -14.49 -0.91
CA PRO A 158 14.72 -14.37 -0.02
C PRO A 158 14.64 -15.52 1.00
N GLN A 159 14.89 -15.22 2.27
CA GLN A 159 14.75 -16.20 3.35
C GLN A 159 13.30 -16.74 3.46
N HIS A 160 13.17 -18.04 3.72
CA HIS A 160 11.90 -18.77 3.87
C HIS A 160 11.75 -19.44 5.25
N GLU A 161 12.63 -19.13 6.20
CA GLU A 161 12.73 -19.85 7.48
C GLU A 161 11.86 -19.22 8.57
N LYS A 162 11.91 -17.89 8.70
CA LYS A 162 11.33 -17.18 9.85
C LYS A 162 10.41 -16.04 9.40
N PRO A 163 9.11 -16.12 9.72
CA PRO A 163 8.19 -15.02 9.48
C PRO A 163 8.52 -13.78 10.31
N LEU A 164 8.42 -12.61 9.69
CA LEU A 164 8.58 -11.31 10.32
C LEU A 164 7.60 -10.29 9.72
N GLN A 165 7.48 -9.15 10.38
CA GLN A 165 6.73 -8.01 9.81
C GLN A 165 7.70 -7.16 9.00
N HIS A 166 7.38 -6.92 7.73
CA HIS A 166 8.19 -6.10 6.84
C HIS A 166 7.71 -4.65 6.85
N ALA A 167 8.62 -3.72 6.62
CA ALA A 167 8.31 -2.33 6.33
C ALA A 167 9.19 -1.83 5.19
N LEU A 168 8.63 -0.93 4.38
CA LEU A 168 9.42 -0.09 3.50
C LEU A 168 9.79 1.17 4.26
N VAL A 169 11.07 1.49 4.24
CA VAL A 169 11.61 2.78 4.67
C VAL A 169 11.87 3.60 3.41
N PHE A 170 11.51 4.88 3.44
CA PHE A 170 11.63 5.78 2.30
C PHE A 170 11.88 7.23 2.77
N PRO A 171 12.45 8.11 1.91
CA PRO A 171 12.66 9.50 2.26
C PRO A 171 11.33 10.23 2.51
N ALA A 172 11.27 11.12 3.50
CA ALA A 172 10.06 11.86 3.83
C ALA A 172 9.55 12.75 2.69
N VAL A 173 10.42 13.11 1.75
CA VAL A 173 10.12 13.89 0.54
C VAL A 173 9.54 13.03 -0.59
N ASP A 174 9.56 11.70 -0.45
CA ASP A 174 9.00 10.78 -1.43
C ASP A 174 7.50 10.59 -1.19
N ASP A 175 6.71 11.34 -1.95
CA ASP A 175 5.25 11.27 -1.93
C ASP A 175 4.70 10.03 -2.65
N GLU A 176 5.48 9.40 -3.52
CA GLU A 176 4.98 8.38 -4.45
C GLU A 176 5.15 6.95 -3.91
N THR A 177 6.32 6.63 -3.33
CA THR A 177 6.61 5.30 -2.76
C THR A 177 5.50 4.77 -1.83
N PRO A 178 4.95 5.53 -0.87
CA PRO A 178 3.89 5.02 -0.01
C PRO A 178 2.60 4.66 -0.79
N VAL A 179 2.28 5.39 -1.85
CA VAL A 179 1.09 5.13 -2.68
C VAL A 179 1.29 3.92 -3.57
N VAL A 180 2.49 3.77 -4.16
CA VAL A 180 2.86 2.58 -4.94
C VAL A 180 2.84 1.34 -4.04
N ALA A 181 3.47 1.43 -2.85
CA ALA A 181 3.44 0.36 -1.86
C ALA A 181 2.01 0.01 -1.46
N PHE A 182 1.18 1.00 -1.11
CA PHE A 182 -0.24 0.75 -0.80
C PHE A 182 -0.94 0.04 -1.95
N THR A 183 -0.69 0.45 -3.19
CA THR A 183 -1.30 -0.17 -4.38
C THR A 183 -0.88 -1.63 -4.51
N TYR A 184 0.41 -1.94 -4.46
CA TYR A 184 0.93 -3.30 -4.59
C TYR A 184 0.52 -4.22 -3.44
N PHE A 185 0.55 -3.75 -2.20
CA PHE A 185 0.24 -4.59 -1.05
C PHE A 185 -1.25 -4.64 -0.71
N LYS A 186 -2.05 -3.62 -1.03
CA LYS A 186 -3.46 -3.56 -0.62
C LYS A 186 -4.45 -3.74 -1.76
N ILE A 187 -4.22 -3.10 -2.89
CA ILE A 187 -5.20 -2.99 -3.97
C ILE A 187 -5.00 -4.12 -5.00
N VAL A 188 -3.78 -4.32 -5.49
CA VAL A 188 -3.47 -5.33 -6.52
C VAL A 188 -3.95 -6.73 -6.16
N PRO A 189 -3.77 -7.26 -4.93
CA PRO A 189 -4.29 -8.58 -4.57
C PRO A 189 -5.82 -8.67 -4.67
N VAL A 190 -6.54 -7.58 -4.39
CA VAL A 190 -8.00 -7.52 -4.51
C VAL A 190 -8.43 -7.41 -5.96
N LEU A 191 -7.72 -6.62 -6.79
CA LEU A 191 -8.00 -6.53 -8.23
C LEU A 191 -7.81 -7.86 -8.94
N ARG A 192 -6.80 -8.63 -8.54
CA ARG A 192 -6.58 -10.00 -9.03
C ARG A 192 -7.69 -10.95 -8.58
N HIS A 193 -8.12 -10.87 -7.33
CA HIS A 193 -9.20 -11.72 -6.80
C HIS A 193 -10.52 -11.53 -7.56
N VAL A 194 -10.80 -10.33 -8.06
CA VAL A 194 -12.04 -10.01 -8.78
C VAL A 194 -11.88 -10.05 -10.31
N ASP A 195 -10.78 -10.65 -10.80
CA ASP A 195 -10.45 -10.81 -12.22
C ASP A 195 -10.39 -9.49 -13.00
N TRP A 196 -10.13 -8.37 -12.32
CA TRP A 196 -9.90 -7.07 -12.97
C TRP A 196 -8.47 -6.91 -13.45
N LEU A 197 -7.53 -7.60 -12.80
CA LEU A 197 -6.12 -7.56 -13.15
C LEU A 197 -5.62 -8.98 -13.34
N SER A 198 -5.09 -9.27 -14.53
CA SER A 198 -4.47 -10.56 -14.83
C SER A 198 -3.32 -10.87 -13.86
N PRO A 199 -2.98 -12.16 -13.67
CA PRO A 199 -1.69 -12.55 -13.14
C PRO A 199 -0.55 -11.86 -13.89
N ASP A 200 0.64 -11.82 -13.28
CA ASP A 200 1.82 -11.39 -14.04
C ASP A 200 2.09 -12.43 -15.13
N ASP A 201 2.42 -11.97 -16.34
CA ASP A 201 3.03 -12.84 -17.34
C ASP A 201 4.46 -13.11 -16.85
N ASP A 202 4.77 -14.36 -16.49
CA ASP A 202 6.12 -14.79 -16.07
C ASP A 202 7.15 -14.68 -17.21
#